data_AF-A0A6F8TBD6-F1
#
_entry.id   AF-A0A6F8TBD6-F1
#
_cell.length_a   1.000
_cell.length_b   1.000
_cell.length_c   1.000
_cell.angle_alpha   90.00
_cell.angle_beta   90.00
_cell.angle_gamma   90.00
#
_symmetry.space_group_name_H-M   'P 1'
#
loop_
_entity.id
_entity.type
_entity.pdbx_description
1 polymer ?
#
loop_
_entity_poly.entity_id
_entity_poly.type
_entity_poly.pdbx_seq_one_letter_code
_entity_poly.pdbx_strand_id
1 'polypeptide(L)'
;MTHIEYGYWIMLTALFVSQPNFNATKRRLRLRIVGTLVGIIVGLSIVFLVPSVEGQLVMLILSGVLFFELRSKQYAQATAFITILALINFNLDGSAVAAAIPRFVDTLIGCALAWFGVTFIWPDWKFRRLPRSIRRSLQAQCNYLAEVVKQYHEGHNHALNYRIVRRAAHNTDAEVASLISTLATEPDFDPTRKSDIFEFLCLNHTFLSYIAALGAHREKIQDQAVLNVLDQALDDIQGALLRDEMPDLTAQNMLQTIRQRLSQNDEDDQKSLIILQQLSLMLSVLNRFSMLKQRLSHDLDNDASELASL
;
A
#
# COMPACT_ATOMS: atom_id res chain seq x y z
N MET A 1 -6.32 -41.47 -21.71
CA MET A 1 -5.43 -40.81 -20.73
C MET A 1 -4.54 -39.86 -21.48
N THR A 2 -4.87 -38.55 -21.51
CA THR A 2 -4.08 -37.54 -22.22
C THR A 2 -2.76 -37.34 -21.48
N HIS A 3 -1.72 -38.06 -21.86
CA HIS A 3 -0.35 -37.72 -21.50
C HIS A 3 -0.02 -36.39 -22.16
N ILE A 4 -0.27 -35.28 -21.46
CA ILE A 4 0.26 -33.98 -21.86
C ILE A 4 1.76 -34.08 -21.57
N GLU A 5 2.54 -34.50 -22.57
CA GLU A 5 4.00 -34.38 -22.51
C GLU A 5 4.33 -32.96 -22.06
N TYR A 6 5.11 -32.83 -20.98
CA TYR A 6 5.57 -31.55 -20.43
C TYR A 6 4.54 -30.70 -19.66
N GLY A 7 3.32 -31.20 -19.39
CA GLY A 7 2.27 -30.44 -18.68
C GLY A 7 2.62 -29.92 -17.27
N TYR A 8 3.66 -30.47 -16.63
CA TYR A 8 4.18 -29.95 -15.35
C TYR A 8 4.66 -28.49 -15.46
N TRP A 9 5.10 -28.05 -16.64
CA TRP A 9 5.54 -26.68 -16.88
C TRP A 9 4.42 -25.66 -16.84
N ILE A 10 3.20 -26.07 -17.22
CA ILE A 10 1.99 -25.24 -17.09
C ILE A 10 1.77 -24.91 -15.62
N MET A 11 1.76 -25.95 -14.77
CA MET A 11 1.54 -25.81 -13.33
C MET A 11 2.65 -25.00 -12.66
N LEU A 12 3.91 -25.26 -13.01
CA LEU A 12 5.06 -24.52 -12.49
C LEU A 12 5.00 -23.03 -12.88
N THR A 13 4.60 -22.75 -14.12
CA THR A 13 4.44 -21.37 -14.59
C THR A 13 3.33 -20.66 -13.83
N ALA A 14 2.17 -21.30 -13.68
CA ALA A 14 1.05 -20.76 -12.91
C ALA A 14 1.47 -20.44 -11.47
N LEU A 15 2.23 -21.34 -10.83
CA LEU A 15 2.75 -21.14 -9.47
C LEU A 15 3.74 -19.96 -9.39
N PHE A 16 4.71 -19.87 -10.30
CA PHE A 16 5.75 -18.82 -10.24
C PHE A 16 5.26 -17.41 -10.59
N VAL A 17 4.24 -17.30 -11.44
CA VAL A 17 3.66 -16.00 -11.80
C VAL A 17 2.63 -15.53 -10.79
N SER A 18 1.99 -16.44 -10.05
CA SER A 18 1.03 -16.11 -9.01
C SER A 18 1.70 -15.32 -7.89
N GLN A 19 1.14 -14.17 -7.57
CA GLN A 19 1.59 -13.29 -6.49
C GLN A 19 0.40 -12.87 -5.62
N PRO A 20 0.64 -12.40 -4.38
CA PRO A 20 -0.42 -11.95 -3.50
C PRO A 20 -1.25 -10.76 -4.02
N ASN A 21 -0.74 -10.03 -5.01
CA ASN A 21 -1.37 -8.82 -5.55
C ASN A 21 -1.68 -8.98 -7.04
N PHE A 22 -2.89 -8.60 -7.47
CA PHE A 22 -3.30 -8.61 -8.88
C PHE A 22 -2.27 -7.97 -9.80
N ASN A 23 -1.81 -6.75 -9.48
CA ASN A 23 -0.82 -6.05 -10.30
C ASN A 23 0.57 -6.70 -10.27
N ALA A 24 0.95 -7.32 -9.15
CA ALA A 24 2.19 -8.07 -9.09
C ALA A 24 2.11 -9.33 -9.98
N THR A 25 0.98 -10.04 -9.96
CA THR A 25 0.70 -11.17 -10.85
C THR A 25 0.70 -10.71 -12.31
N LYS A 26 -0.05 -9.65 -12.67
CA LYS A 26 -0.09 -9.07 -14.02
C LYS A 26 1.30 -8.68 -14.54
N ARG A 27 2.13 -8.07 -13.69
CA ARG A 27 3.53 -7.75 -14.02
C ARG A 27 4.34 -9.04 -14.25
N ARG A 28 4.23 -10.04 -13.37
CA ARG A 28 4.94 -11.32 -13.52
C ARG A 28 4.52 -12.09 -14.76
N LEU A 29 3.23 -12.11 -15.11
CA LEU A 29 2.72 -12.70 -16.33
C LEU A 29 3.41 -12.11 -17.56
N ARG A 30 3.46 -10.78 -17.67
CA ARG A 30 4.13 -10.10 -18.78
C ARG A 30 5.62 -10.42 -18.84
N LEU A 31 6.31 -10.33 -17.69
CA LEU A 31 7.74 -10.64 -17.60
C LEU A 31 8.03 -12.11 -17.93
N ARG A 32 7.13 -13.03 -17.57
CA ARG A 32 7.25 -14.45 -17.89
C ARG A 32 7.13 -14.69 -19.39
N ILE A 33 6.13 -14.11 -20.04
CA ILE A 33 5.93 -14.25 -21.49
C ILE A 33 7.12 -13.68 -22.25
N VAL A 34 7.53 -12.44 -21.95
CA VAL A 34 8.68 -11.78 -22.61
C VAL A 34 9.97 -12.54 -22.35
N GLY A 35 10.23 -12.93 -21.09
CA GLY A 35 11.43 -13.69 -20.72
C GLY A 35 11.49 -15.05 -21.42
N THR A 36 10.36 -15.75 -21.54
CA THR A 36 10.31 -17.05 -22.22
C THR A 36 10.55 -16.89 -23.72
N LEU A 37 9.94 -15.89 -24.36
CA LEU A 37 10.16 -15.59 -25.78
C LEU A 37 11.64 -15.31 -26.08
N VAL A 38 12.25 -14.41 -25.29
CA VAL A 38 13.68 -14.09 -25.42
C VAL A 38 14.54 -15.33 -25.15
N GLY A 39 14.23 -16.09 -24.11
CA GLY A 39 14.94 -17.33 -23.77
C GLY A 39 14.85 -18.38 -24.87
N ILE A 40 13.72 -18.50 -25.57
CA ILE A 40 13.56 -19.41 -26.71
C ILE A 40 14.44 -18.95 -27.88
N ILE A 41 14.36 -17.68 -28.26
CA ILE A 41 15.13 -17.13 -29.39
C ILE A 41 16.63 -17.32 -29.15
N VAL A 42 17.11 -16.91 -27.96
CA VAL A 42 18.52 -17.00 -27.59
C VAL A 42 18.94 -18.47 -27.40
N GLY A 43 18.10 -19.29 -26.76
CA GLY A 43 18.38 -20.70 -26.55
C GLY A 43 18.52 -21.49 -27.84
N LEU A 44 17.60 -21.29 -28.80
CA LEU A 44 17.71 -21.88 -30.14
C LEU A 44 18.95 -21.37 -30.88
N SER A 45 19.26 -20.08 -30.79
CA SER A 45 20.49 -19.52 -31.40
C SER A 45 21.74 -20.19 -30.85
N ILE A 46 21.81 -20.43 -29.54
CA ILE A 46 22.92 -21.15 -28.88
C ILE A 46 22.99 -22.59 -29.38
N VAL A 47 21.84 -23.28 -29.45
CA VAL A 47 21.77 -24.67 -29.94
C VAL A 47 22.30 -24.80 -31.37
N PHE A 48 21.96 -23.85 -32.26
CA PHE A 48 22.44 -23.87 -33.64
C PHE A 48 23.91 -23.44 -33.79
N LEU A 49 24.39 -22.49 -32.99
CA LEU A 49 25.76 -21.96 -33.09
C LEU A 49 26.78 -22.81 -32.32
N VAL A 50 26.35 -23.55 -31.29
CA VAL A 50 27.21 -24.36 -30.42
C VAL A 50 26.73 -25.82 -30.46
N PRO A 51 27.11 -26.57 -31.52
CA PRO A 51 26.72 -27.98 -31.65
C PRO A 51 27.51 -28.92 -30.73
N SER A 52 28.61 -28.47 -30.11
CA SER A 52 29.42 -29.30 -29.23
C SER A 52 28.74 -29.54 -27.88
N VAL A 53 28.79 -30.79 -27.40
CA VAL A 53 28.22 -31.18 -26.10
C VAL A 53 28.92 -30.43 -24.95
N GLU A 54 30.24 -30.29 -25.01
CA GLU A 54 31.01 -29.54 -24.00
C GLU A 54 30.56 -28.08 -23.92
N GLY A 55 30.37 -27.42 -25.07
CA GLY A 55 29.88 -26.05 -25.13
C GLY A 55 28.45 -25.91 -24.58
N GLN A 56 27.59 -26.89 -24.87
CA GLN A 56 26.24 -26.94 -24.32
C GLN A 56 26.25 -27.12 -22.79
N LEU A 57 27.11 -27.99 -22.25
CA LEU A 57 27.24 -28.17 -20.80
C LEU A 57 27.71 -26.89 -20.11
N VAL A 58 28.67 -26.17 -20.69
CA VAL A 58 29.12 -24.87 -20.17
C VAL A 58 27.99 -23.84 -20.17
N MET A 59 27.26 -23.73 -21.29
CA MET A 59 26.13 -22.79 -21.39
C MET A 59 24.96 -23.18 -20.48
N LEU A 60 24.75 -24.48 -20.24
CA LEU A 60 23.77 -25.00 -19.30
C LEU A 60 24.11 -24.57 -17.86
N ILE A 61 25.36 -24.78 -17.42
CA ILE A 61 25.81 -24.37 -16.08
C ILE A 61 25.71 -22.85 -15.93
N LEU A 62 26.19 -22.09 -16.93
CA LEU A 62 26.15 -20.64 -16.91
C LEU A 62 24.72 -20.11 -16.81
N SER A 63 23.79 -20.65 -17.60
CA SER A 63 22.37 -20.29 -17.53
C SER A 63 21.76 -20.61 -16.17
N GLY A 64 22.15 -21.74 -15.56
CA GLY A 64 21.70 -22.10 -14.22
C GLY A 64 22.17 -21.13 -13.14
N VAL A 65 23.46 -20.76 -13.15
CA VAL A 65 24.04 -19.77 -12.22
C VAL A 65 23.34 -18.43 -12.37
N LEU A 66 23.18 -17.94 -13.61
CA LEU A 66 22.52 -16.67 -13.90
C LEU A 66 21.05 -16.68 -13.49
N PHE A 67 20.34 -17.80 -13.67
CA PHE A 67 18.98 -17.94 -13.15
C PHE A 67 18.92 -17.77 -11.64
N PHE A 68 19.75 -18.47 -10.88
CA PHE A 68 19.73 -18.39 -9.41
C PHE A 68 20.12 -17.01 -8.88
N GLU A 69 21.08 -16.34 -9.52
CA GLU A 69 21.51 -14.99 -9.15
C GLU A 69 20.42 -13.94 -9.44
N LEU A 70 19.73 -14.08 -10.58
CA LEU A 70 18.78 -13.06 -11.05
C LEU A 70 17.34 -13.30 -10.60
N ARG A 71 16.97 -14.50 -10.11
CA ARG A 71 15.56 -14.85 -9.80
C ARG A 71 14.87 -13.87 -8.84
N SER A 72 15.60 -13.29 -7.90
CA SER A 72 15.08 -12.34 -6.91
C SER A 72 15.21 -10.87 -7.34
N LYS A 73 16.06 -10.57 -8.32
CA LYS A 73 16.40 -9.20 -8.76
C LYS A 73 15.71 -8.83 -10.08
N GLN A 74 15.82 -9.69 -11.10
CA GLN A 74 15.43 -9.41 -12.48
C GLN A 74 14.66 -10.60 -13.07
N TYR A 75 13.37 -10.73 -12.72
CA TYR A 75 12.53 -11.90 -13.02
C TYR A 75 12.41 -12.26 -14.51
N ALA A 76 12.37 -11.27 -15.41
CA ALA A 76 12.32 -11.55 -16.86
C ALA A 76 13.61 -12.22 -17.35
N GLN A 77 14.77 -11.74 -16.91
CA GLN A 77 16.07 -12.34 -17.26
C GLN A 77 16.20 -13.74 -16.66
N ALA A 78 15.82 -13.91 -15.40
CA ALA A 78 15.78 -15.24 -14.78
C ALA A 78 14.89 -16.20 -15.58
N THR A 79 13.72 -15.74 -16.04
CA THR A 79 12.84 -16.55 -16.90
C THR A 79 13.49 -16.89 -18.24
N ALA A 80 14.26 -15.97 -18.84
CA ALA A 80 15.00 -16.27 -20.06
C ALA A 80 16.06 -17.35 -19.82
N PHE A 81 16.88 -17.22 -18.77
CA PHE A 81 17.94 -18.17 -18.47
C PHE A 81 17.42 -19.57 -18.10
N ILE A 82 16.34 -19.69 -17.33
CA ILE A 82 15.75 -21.02 -17.06
C ILE A 82 15.16 -21.66 -18.34
N THR A 83 14.72 -20.84 -19.30
CA THR A 83 14.21 -21.32 -20.58
C THR A 83 15.35 -21.77 -21.49
N ILE A 84 16.45 -21.01 -21.56
CA ILE A 84 17.68 -21.40 -22.26
C ILE A 84 18.22 -22.71 -21.69
N LEU A 85 18.32 -22.81 -20.35
CA LEU A 85 18.75 -24.02 -19.67
C LEU A 85 17.89 -25.23 -20.04
N ALA A 86 16.55 -25.07 -20.03
CA ALA A 86 15.64 -26.14 -20.42
C ALA A 86 15.81 -26.55 -21.88
N LEU A 87 15.95 -25.60 -22.82
CA LEU A 87 16.15 -25.92 -24.24
C LEU A 87 17.49 -26.62 -24.51
N ILE A 88 18.56 -26.20 -23.85
CA ILE A 88 19.86 -26.89 -23.96
C ILE A 88 19.73 -28.31 -23.41
N ASN A 89 19.03 -28.50 -22.29
CA ASN A 89 18.79 -29.82 -21.73
C ASN A 89 18.01 -30.73 -22.71
N PHE A 90 16.93 -30.22 -23.33
CA PHE A 90 16.23 -30.96 -24.38
C PHE A 90 17.06 -31.19 -25.64
N ASN A 91 18.02 -30.31 -25.93
CA ASN A 91 18.93 -30.50 -27.05
C ASN A 91 19.85 -31.70 -26.88
N LEU A 92 20.27 -31.98 -25.64
CA LEU A 92 21.08 -33.16 -25.34
C LEU A 92 20.33 -34.46 -25.66
N ASP A 93 19.00 -34.44 -25.58
CA ASP A 93 18.11 -35.52 -26.02
C ASP A 93 17.68 -35.40 -27.50
N GLY A 94 18.23 -34.43 -28.24
CA GLY A 94 17.98 -34.20 -29.67
C GLY A 94 16.65 -33.50 -30.02
N SER A 95 15.94 -32.94 -29.03
CA SER A 95 14.55 -32.48 -29.18
C SER A 95 14.34 -30.98 -28.94
N ALA A 96 15.39 -30.15 -28.92
CA ALA A 96 15.29 -28.73 -28.55
C ALA A 96 14.28 -27.92 -29.38
N VAL A 97 14.30 -28.08 -30.70
CA VAL A 97 13.38 -27.36 -31.60
C VAL A 97 11.94 -27.81 -31.37
N ALA A 98 11.73 -29.12 -31.16
CA ALA A 98 10.42 -29.68 -30.84
C ALA A 98 9.91 -29.21 -29.48
N ALA A 99 10.79 -28.96 -28.51
CA ALA A 99 10.44 -28.49 -27.17
C ALA A 99 10.14 -26.98 -27.11
N ALA A 100 10.64 -26.17 -28.07
CA ALA A 100 10.49 -24.71 -28.04
C ALA A 100 9.04 -24.22 -28.18
N ILE A 101 8.26 -24.80 -29.10
CA ILE A 101 6.85 -24.42 -29.30
C ILE A 101 5.98 -24.83 -28.11
N PRO A 102 6.00 -26.10 -27.65
CA PRO A 102 5.29 -26.52 -26.44
C PRO A 102 5.64 -25.63 -25.25
N ARG A 103 6.91 -25.24 -25.09
CA ARG A 103 7.34 -24.37 -24.00
C ARG A 103 6.65 -23.01 -23.99
N PHE A 104 6.49 -22.39 -25.16
CA PHE A 104 5.77 -21.13 -25.29
C PHE A 104 4.28 -21.31 -25.00
N VAL A 105 3.67 -22.35 -25.55
CA VAL A 105 2.24 -22.68 -25.34
C VAL A 105 1.96 -22.96 -23.86
N ASP A 106 2.77 -23.78 -23.20
CA ASP A 106 2.65 -24.09 -21.77
C ASP A 106 2.74 -22.83 -20.90
N THR A 107 3.61 -21.90 -21.29
CA THR A 107 3.77 -20.63 -20.60
C THR A 107 2.52 -19.78 -20.73
N LEU A 108 1.91 -19.72 -21.92
CA LEU A 108 0.65 -19.01 -22.15
C LEU A 108 -0.50 -19.63 -21.36
N ILE A 109 -0.64 -20.96 -21.37
CA ILE A 109 -1.69 -21.66 -20.63
C ILE A 109 -1.51 -21.44 -19.12
N GLY A 110 -0.29 -21.60 -18.59
CA GLY A 110 -0.02 -21.35 -17.17
C GLY A 110 -0.25 -19.89 -16.77
N CYS A 111 0.08 -18.95 -17.65
CA CYS A 111 -0.22 -17.53 -17.45
C CYS A 111 -1.73 -17.25 -17.46
N ALA A 112 -2.47 -17.85 -18.38
CA ALA A 112 -3.92 -17.72 -18.45
C ALA A 112 -4.59 -18.27 -17.18
N LEU A 113 -4.21 -19.48 -16.75
CA LEU A 113 -4.72 -20.09 -15.51
C LEU A 113 -4.47 -19.21 -14.28
N ALA A 114 -3.25 -18.69 -14.11
CA ALA A 114 -2.94 -17.79 -12.99
C ALA A 114 -3.70 -16.45 -13.08
N TRP A 115 -3.89 -15.92 -14.29
CA TRP A 115 -4.69 -14.72 -14.50
C TRP A 115 -6.16 -14.94 -14.15
N PHE A 116 -6.77 -16.05 -14.59
CA PHE A 116 -8.13 -16.43 -14.19
C PHE A 116 -8.24 -16.60 -12.67
N GLY A 117 -7.27 -17.29 -12.04
CA GLY A 117 -7.26 -17.50 -10.60
C GLY A 117 -7.25 -16.18 -9.81
N VAL A 118 -6.39 -15.22 -10.18
CA VAL A 118 -6.30 -13.93 -9.46
C VAL A 118 -7.49 -12.99 -9.75
N THR A 119 -8.15 -13.16 -10.90
CA THR A 119 -9.29 -12.30 -11.29
C THR A 119 -10.60 -12.80 -10.69
N PHE A 120 -10.85 -14.12 -10.70
CA PHE A 120 -12.16 -14.66 -10.33
C PHE A 120 -12.24 -15.21 -8.89
N ILE A 121 -11.15 -15.69 -8.31
CA ILE A 121 -11.22 -16.40 -7.01
C ILE A 121 -11.07 -15.44 -5.82
N TRP A 122 -10.41 -14.27 -5.99
CA TRP A 122 -9.88 -13.50 -4.85
C TRP A 122 -9.91 -11.95 -4.91
N PRO A 123 -10.91 -11.27 -5.51
CA PRO A 123 -10.96 -9.80 -5.51
C PRO A 123 -11.22 -9.15 -4.12
N ASP A 124 -12.06 -9.73 -3.25
CA ASP A 124 -12.65 -9.01 -2.09
C ASP A 124 -11.81 -8.89 -0.81
N TRP A 125 -10.54 -9.30 -0.82
CA TRP A 125 -9.79 -9.47 0.44
C TRP A 125 -9.17 -8.19 0.98
N LYS A 126 -9.00 -7.17 0.13
CA LYS A 126 -8.38 -5.89 0.51
C LYS A 126 -9.39 -4.87 1.03
N PHE A 127 -10.60 -4.83 0.48
CA PHE A 127 -11.71 -4.03 1.05
C PHE A 127 -11.96 -4.40 2.51
N ARG A 128 -11.93 -5.69 2.85
CA ARG A 128 -12.11 -6.15 4.24
C ARG A 128 -11.06 -5.66 5.25
N ARG A 129 -9.86 -5.28 4.79
CA ARG A 129 -8.79 -4.76 5.67
C ARG A 129 -8.81 -3.24 5.77
N LEU A 130 -9.34 -2.54 4.76
CA LEU A 130 -9.28 -1.09 4.68
C LEU A 130 -9.93 -0.38 5.89
N PRO A 131 -11.18 -0.70 6.31
CA PRO A 131 -11.79 -0.07 7.49
C PRO A 131 -10.96 -0.26 8.77
N ARG A 132 -10.35 -1.45 8.93
CA ARG A 132 -9.50 -1.76 10.09
C ARG A 132 -8.21 -0.95 10.08
N SER A 133 -7.56 -0.82 8.92
CA SER A 133 -6.34 -0.01 8.77
C SER A 133 -6.63 1.48 8.92
N ILE A 134 -7.75 1.98 8.40
CA ILE A 134 -8.23 3.35 8.60
C ILE A 134 -8.41 3.63 10.10
N ARG A 135 -9.19 2.81 10.80
CA ARG A 135 -9.42 2.97 12.24
C ARG A 135 -8.12 2.95 13.05
N ARG A 136 -7.18 2.06 12.69
CA ARG A 136 -5.87 1.97 13.32
C ARG A 136 -5.01 3.21 13.08
N SER A 137 -5.07 3.79 11.87
CA SER A 137 -4.40 5.05 11.53
C SER A 137 -4.97 6.21 12.34
N LEU A 138 -6.30 6.37 12.38
CA LEU A 138 -6.96 7.42 13.16
C LEU A 138 -6.63 7.29 14.66
N GLN A 139 -6.67 6.07 15.21
CA GLN A 139 -6.30 5.83 16.61
C GLN A 139 -4.84 6.24 16.89
N ALA A 140 -3.90 5.86 16.01
CA ALA A 140 -2.50 6.20 16.19
C ALA A 140 -2.27 7.72 16.12
N GLN A 141 -3.00 8.43 15.27
CA GLN A 141 -2.96 9.89 15.17
C GLN A 141 -3.57 10.58 16.39
N CYS A 142 -4.72 10.12 16.88
CA CYS A 142 -5.30 10.62 18.13
C CYS A 142 -4.37 10.39 19.34
N ASN A 143 -3.71 9.24 19.41
CA ASN A 143 -2.71 8.96 20.45
C ASN A 143 -1.51 9.91 20.32
N TYR A 144 -1.08 10.21 19.08
CA TYR A 144 0.01 11.15 18.83
C TYR A 144 -0.37 12.57 19.24
N LEU A 145 -1.57 13.03 18.89
CA LEU A 145 -2.10 14.32 19.31
C LEU A 145 -2.21 14.42 20.83
N ALA A 146 -2.72 13.39 21.51
CA ALA A 146 -2.82 13.36 22.97
C ALA A 146 -1.45 13.50 23.66
N GLU A 147 -0.42 12.81 23.14
CA GLU A 147 0.94 12.93 23.66
C GLU A 147 1.54 14.33 23.40
N VAL A 148 1.20 14.96 22.27
CA VAL A 148 1.58 16.36 21.98
C VAL A 148 0.91 17.32 22.96
N VAL A 149 -0.40 17.20 23.19
CA VAL A 149 -1.17 18.03 24.14
C VAL A 149 -0.65 17.88 25.58
N LYS A 150 -0.29 16.65 25.97
CA LYS A 150 0.33 16.38 27.28
C LYS A 150 1.64 17.14 27.47
N GLN A 151 2.48 17.25 26.43
CA GLN A 151 3.75 17.98 26.53
C GLN A 151 3.59 19.50 26.62
N TYR A 152 2.48 20.07 26.13
CA TYR A 152 2.15 21.47 26.36
C TYR A 152 1.86 21.76 27.85
N HIS A 153 1.31 20.78 28.57
CA HIS A 153 1.03 20.87 30.02
C HIS A 153 2.28 20.64 30.88
N GLU A 154 2.93 19.50 30.69
CA GLU A 154 4.02 19.05 31.56
C GLU A 154 5.37 19.67 31.19
N GLY A 155 5.49 20.16 29.96
CA GLY A 155 6.71 20.66 29.36
C GLY A 155 7.41 19.63 28.49
N HIS A 156 8.29 20.14 27.64
CA HIS A 156 8.92 19.39 26.57
C HIS A 156 9.74 18.20 27.10
N ASN A 157 9.32 16.97 26.78
CA ASN A 157 10.08 15.76 27.09
C ASN A 157 10.32 14.93 25.81
N HIS A 158 11.58 14.75 25.43
CA HIS A 158 11.99 13.85 24.34
C HIS A 158 11.91 12.36 24.72
N ALA A 159 11.08 12.01 25.71
CA ALA A 159 10.91 10.66 26.21
C ALA A 159 10.64 9.67 25.07
N LEU A 160 11.09 8.43 25.29
CA LEU A 160 10.90 7.32 24.37
C LEU A 160 9.45 7.19 23.90
N ASN A 161 8.49 7.49 24.78
CA ASN A 161 7.05 7.43 24.49
C ASN A 161 6.65 8.31 23.28
N TYR A 162 7.01 9.59 23.29
CA TYR A 162 6.73 10.51 22.17
C TYR A 162 7.24 9.99 20.83
N ARG A 163 8.47 9.47 20.81
CA ARG A 163 9.08 8.93 19.59
C ARG A 163 8.36 7.68 19.08
N ILE A 164 7.91 6.81 19.99
CA ILE A 164 7.15 5.61 19.66
C ILE A 164 5.81 6.00 19.06
N VAL A 165 5.05 6.87 19.72
CA VAL A 165 3.70 7.24 19.28
C VAL A 165 3.75 8.00 17.95
N ARG A 166 4.69 8.94 17.79
CA ARG A 166 4.91 9.64 16.51
C ARG A 166 5.24 8.66 15.38
N ARG A 167 6.14 7.70 15.63
CA ARG A 167 6.52 6.70 14.63
C ARG A 167 5.36 5.77 14.30
N ALA A 168 4.55 5.39 15.29
CA ALA A 168 3.36 4.57 15.08
C ALA A 168 2.38 5.28 14.13
N ALA A 169 2.10 6.57 14.34
CA ALA A 169 1.20 7.36 13.49
C ALA A 169 1.68 7.43 12.03
N HIS A 170 2.96 7.73 11.79
CA HIS A 170 3.53 7.74 10.43
C HIS A 170 3.54 6.35 9.78
N ASN A 171 3.84 5.29 10.54
CA ASN A 171 3.82 3.93 10.01
C ASN A 171 2.41 3.50 9.58
N THR A 172 1.39 3.83 10.38
CA THR A 172 0.00 3.49 10.03
C THR A 172 -0.53 4.34 8.88
N ASP A 173 -0.11 5.60 8.74
CA ASP A 173 -0.42 6.44 7.57
C ASP A 173 0.19 5.83 6.29
N ALA A 174 1.46 5.42 6.34
CA ALA A 174 2.12 4.74 5.22
C ALA A 174 1.46 3.39 4.87
N GLU A 175 0.99 2.64 5.88
CA GLU A 175 0.24 1.39 5.68
C GLU A 175 -1.07 1.67 4.91
N VAL A 176 -1.83 2.69 5.33
CA VAL A 176 -3.07 3.12 4.64
C VAL A 176 -2.78 3.58 3.22
N ALA A 177 -1.76 4.42 3.01
CA ALA A 177 -1.37 4.89 1.68
C ALA A 177 -1.01 3.74 0.74
N SER A 178 -0.28 2.73 1.23
CA SER A 178 0.08 1.54 0.44
C SER A 178 -1.15 0.70 0.08
N LEU A 179 -2.10 0.54 1.01
CA LEU A 179 -3.34 -0.20 0.75
C LEU A 179 -4.20 0.51 -0.30
N ILE A 180 -4.37 1.83 -0.15
CA ILE A 180 -5.15 2.66 -1.07
C ILE A 180 -4.52 2.70 -2.46
N SER A 181 -3.20 2.88 -2.56
CA SER A 181 -2.48 2.82 -3.84
C SER A 181 -2.67 1.48 -4.54
N THR A 182 -2.74 0.39 -3.78
CA THR A 182 -3.00 -0.94 -4.33
C THR A 182 -4.43 -1.05 -4.84
N LEU A 183 -5.44 -0.63 -4.06
CA LEU A 183 -6.85 -0.62 -4.45
C LEU A 183 -7.10 0.24 -5.69
N ALA A 184 -6.47 1.41 -5.77
CA ALA A 184 -6.58 2.33 -6.91
C ALA A 184 -6.13 1.71 -8.25
N THR A 185 -5.42 0.60 -8.22
CA THR A 185 -4.91 -0.10 -9.40
C THR A 185 -5.68 -1.38 -9.72
N GLU A 186 -6.77 -1.67 -8.98
CA GLU A 186 -7.67 -2.80 -9.27
C GLU A 186 -8.61 -2.46 -10.44
N PRO A 187 -8.88 -3.41 -11.36
CA PRO A 187 -9.57 -3.13 -12.62
C PRO A 187 -11.06 -2.81 -12.49
N ASP A 188 -11.76 -3.41 -11.51
CA ASP A 188 -13.21 -3.24 -11.31
C ASP A 188 -13.55 -2.30 -10.15
N PHE A 189 -12.63 -1.39 -9.79
CA PHE A 189 -12.90 -0.48 -8.67
C PHE A 189 -13.71 0.74 -9.11
N ASP A 190 -14.90 0.91 -8.52
CA ASP A 190 -15.83 2.02 -8.79
C ASP A 190 -15.09 3.39 -8.74
N PRO A 191 -15.17 4.21 -9.80
CA PRO A 191 -14.52 5.50 -9.86
C PRO A 191 -14.94 6.46 -8.74
N THR A 192 -16.19 6.39 -8.24
CA THR A 192 -16.68 7.27 -7.16
C THR A 192 -16.06 6.88 -5.81
N ARG A 193 -16.02 5.59 -5.50
CA ARG A 193 -15.31 5.07 -4.31
C ARG A 193 -13.83 5.34 -4.37
N LYS A 194 -13.24 5.31 -5.56
CA LYS A 194 -11.85 5.69 -5.76
C LYS A 194 -11.61 7.14 -5.38
N SER A 195 -12.45 8.08 -5.80
CA SER A 195 -12.32 9.47 -5.37
C SER A 195 -12.46 9.63 -3.85
N ASP A 196 -13.43 8.94 -3.24
CA ASP A 196 -13.66 9.05 -1.79
C ASP A 196 -12.47 8.50 -0.98
N ILE A 197 -11.91 7.36 -1.39
CA ILE A 197 -10.72 6.79 -0.74
C ILE A 197 -9.49 7.68 -0.94
N PHE A 198 -9.32 8.30 -2.10
CA PHE A 198 -8.23 9.25 -2.32
C PHE A 198 -8.40 10.54 -1.51
N GLU A 199 -9.63 11.05 -1.40
CA GLU A 199 -9.93 12.17 -0.51
C GLU A 199 -9.59 11.79 0.93
N PHE A 200 -9.97 10.58 1.39
CA PHE A 200 -9.60 10.09 2.72
C PHE A 200 -8.10 10.10 2.93
N LEU A 201 -7.33 9.57 1.97
CA LEU A 201 -5.87 9.51 2.05
C LEU A 201 -5.26 10.92 2.21
N CYS A 202 -5.73 11.87 1.40
CA CYS A 202 -5.28 13.26 1.49
C CYS A 202 -5.62 13.89 2.84
N LEU A 203 -6.84 13.69 3.35
CA LEU A 203 -7.26 14.21 4.65
C LEU A 203 -6.44 13.58 5.79
N ASN A 204 -6.23 12.26 5.75
CA ASN A 204 -5.42 11.50 6.73
C ASN A 204 -3.99 12.00 6.81
N HIS A 205 -3.34 12.19 5.65
CA HIS A 205 -1.98 12.70 5.58
C HIS A 205 -1.88 14.17 6.03
N THR A 206 -2.87 15.00 5.64
CA THR A 206 -2.95 16.41 6.02
C THR A 206 -3.13 16.56 7.53
N PHE A 207 -4.01 15.76 8.13
CA PHE A 207 -4.26 15.75 9.56
C PHE A 207 -3.00 15.37 10.35
N LEU A 208 -2.30 14.30 9.95
CA LEU A 208 -1.02 13.93 10.53
C LEU A 208 0.03 15.05 10.41
N SER A 209 0.05 15.77 9.29
CA SER A 209 0.96 16.90 9.08
C SER A 209 0.67 18.06 10.02
N TYR A 210 -0.60 18.37 10.28
CA TYR A 210 -0.97 19.38 11.30
C TYR A 210 -0.55 18.93 12.71
N ILE A 211 -0.68 17.65 13.05
CA ILE A 211 -0.25 17.14 14.38
C ILE A 211 1.28 17.23 14.48
N ALA A 212 2.01 16.91 13.41
CA ALA A 212 3.46 17.03 13.38
C ALA A 212 3.92 18.49 13.51
N ALA A 213 3.27 19.43 12.83
CA ALA A 213 3.54 20.86 12.96
C ALA A 213 3.25 21.36 14.38
N LEU A 214 2.11 20.99 14.96
CA LEU A 214 1.78 21.29 16.36
C LEU A 214 2.81 20.69 17.32
N GLY A 215 3.24 19.45 17.08
CA GLY A 215 4.27 18.77 17.86
C GLY A 215 5.65 19.40 17.73
N ALA A 216 5.97 20.12 16.65
CA ALA A 216 7.25 20.81 16.49
C ALA A 216 7.39 22.00 17.46
N HIS A 217 6.28 22.59 17.90
CA HIS A 217 6.21 23.77 18.76
C HIS A 217 5.78 23.46 20.21
N ARG A 218 5.93 22.21 20.67
CA ARG A 218 5.43 21.66 21.95
C ARG A 218 6.12 22.14 23.23
N GLU A 219 6.42 23.43 23.32
CA GLU A 219 6.95 24.02 24.55
C GLU A 219 5.86 24.16 25.62
N LYS A 220 6.27 24.24 26.88
CA LYS A 220 5.33 24.38 27.99
C LYS A 220 4.57 25.71 27.87
N ILE A 221 3.26 25.68 27.96
CA ILE A 221 2.41 26.89 27.94
C ILE A 221 1.89 27.17 29.33
N GLN A 222 1.83 28.46 29.68
CA GLN A 222 1.31 28.93 30.96
C GLN A 222 -0.12 29.48 30.85
N ASP A 223 -0.56 29.88 29.64
CA ASP A 223 -1.92 30.37 29.44
C ASP A 223 -2.94 29.22 29.54
N GLN A 224 -3.66 29.20 30.66
CA GLN A 224 -4.68 28.20 30.95
C GLN A 224 -5.82 28.21 29.93
N ALA A 225 -6.15 29.35 29.32
CA ALA A 225 -7.18 29.41 28.30
C ALA A 225 -6.77 28.63 27.05
N VAL A 226 -5.49 28.75 26.64
CA VAL A 226 -4.93 28.00 25.50
C VAL A 226 -4.89 26.50 25.81
N LEU A 227 -4.49 26.12 27.03
CA LEU A 227 -4.48 24.72 27.47
C LEU A 227 -5.88 24.10 27.47
N ASN A 228 -6.88 24.80 28.02
CA ASN A 228 -8.26 24.31 28.03
C ASN A 228 -8.82 24.10 26.60
N VAL A 229 -8.44 24.96 25.65
CA VAL A 229 -8.86 24.79 24.25
C VAL A 229 -8.13 23.64 23.57
N LEU A 230 -6.86 23.39 23.88
CA LEU A 230 -6.14 22.21 23.43
C LEU A 230 -6.83 20.92 23.90
N ASP A 231 -7.22 20.86 25.18
CA ASP A 231 -7.90 19.70 25.76
C ASP A 231 -9.29 19.49 25.15
N GLN A 232 -10.09 20.56 25.01
CA GLN A 232 -11.40 20.44 24.37
C GLN A 232 -11.28 20.00 22.91
N ALA A 233 -10.35 20.61 22.15
CA ALA A 233 -10.14 20.23 20.76
C ALA A 233 -9.67 18.77 20.63
N LEU A 234 -8.84 18.28 21.56
CA LEU A 234 -8.44 16.89 21.60
C LEU A 234 -9.63 15.96 21.82
N ASP A 235 -10.51 16.27 22.78
CA ASP A 235 -11.69 15.44 23.04
C ASP A 235 -12.68 15.47 21.88
N ASP A 236 -12.95 16.64 21.28
CA ASP A 236 -13.83 16.78 20.11
C ASP A 236 -13.30 15.96 18.91
N ILE A 237 -11.98 16.02 18.66
CA ILE A 237 -11.32 15.25 17.60
C ILE A 237 -11.41 13.74 17.88
N GLN A 238 -11.14 13.31 19.12
CA GLN A 238 -11.24 11.90 19.50
C GLN A 238 -12.68 11.39 19.39
N GLY A 239 -13.65 12.18 19.83
CA GLY A 239 -15.06 11.91 19.71
C GLY A 239 -15.49 11.69 18.26
N ALA A 240 -15.16 12.65 17.38
CA ALA A 240 -15.54 12.56 15.99
C ALA A 240 -14.83 11.43 15.21
N LEU A 241 -13.53 11.22 15.43
CA LEU A 241 -12.77 10.23 14.65
C LEU A 241 -12.96 8.79 15.17
N LEU A 242 -13.04 8.60 16.49
CA LEU A 242 -13.01 7.28 17.13
C LEU A 242 -14.36 6.83 17.68
N ARG A 243 -15.22 7.76 18.11
CA ARG A 243 -16.50 7.47 18.76
C ARG A 243 -17.73 7.81 17.90
N ASP A 244 -17.54 8.34 16.70
CA ASP A 244 -18.62 8.75 15.79
C ASP A 244 -19.54 9.84 16.39
N GLU A 245 -18.97 10.68 17.26
CA GLU A 245 -19.67 11.82 17.86
C GLU A 245 -19.70 12.99 16.87
N MET A 246 -20.77 13.78 16.88
CA MET A 246 -20.76 15.04 16.13
C MET A 246 -19.83 16.03 16.84
N PRO A 247 -18.87 16.65 16.13
CA PRO A 247 -17.97 17.61 16.73
C PRO A 247 -18.76 18.83 17.20
N ASP A 248 -18.59 19.20 18.47
CA ASP A 248 -19.19 20.40 19.04
C ASP A 248 -18.50 21.66 18.46
N LEU A 249 -19.24 22.75 18.30
CA LEU A 249 -18.71 24.05 17.89
C LEU A 249 -17.99 24.77 19.04
N THR A 250 -18.05 24.23 20.25
CA THR A 250 -17.45 24.80 21.46
C THR A 250 -15.95 25.06 21.30
N ALA A 251 -15.14 24.10 20.85
CA ALA A 251 -13.71 24.34 20.61
C ALA A 251 -13.46 25.43 19.54
N GLN A 252 -14.26 25.45 18.47
CA GLN A 252 -14.12 26.46 17.40
C GLN A 252 -14.42 27.87 17.91
N ASN A 253 -15.46 28.03 18.73
CA ASN A 253 -15.81 29.30 19.34
C ASN A 253 -14.72 29.79 20.30
N MET A 254 -14.22 28.90 21.17
CA MET A 254 -13.14 29.24 22.11
C MET A 254 -11.85 29.61 21.36
N LEU A 255 -11.49 28.90 20.29
CA LEU A 255 -10.35 29.22 19.42
C LEU A 255 -10.44 30.64 18.86
N GLN A 256 -11.62 31.04 18.36
CA GLN A 256 -11.83 32.39 17.79
C GLN A 256 -11.68 33.46 18.87
N THR A 257 -12.28 33.26 20.06
CA THR A 257 -12.18 34.21 21.17
C THR A 257 -10.75 34.40 21.63
N ILE A 258 -10.00 33.32 21.83
CA ILE A 258 -8.59 33.39 22.26
C ILE A 258 -7.73 34.01 21.17
N ARG A 259 -7.92 33.64 19.90
CA ARG A 259 -7.17 34.22 18.78
C ARG A 259 -7.36 35.74 18.70
N GLN A 260 -8.59 36.22 18.90
CA GLN A 260 -8.89 37.65 18.91
C GLN A 260 -8.18 38.36 20.07
N ARG A 261 -8.18 37.77 21.27
CA ARG A 261 -7.46 38.29 22.44
C ARG A 261 -5.94 38.38 22.20
N LEU A 262 -5.33 37.32 21.67
CA LEU A 262 -3.88 37.26 21.43
C LEU A 262 -3.44 38.16 20.26
N SER A 263 -4.30 38.40 19.26
CA SER A 263 -4.00 39.31 18.16
C SER A 263 -3.91 40.79 18.56
N GLN A 264 -4.36 41.13 19.77
CA GLN A 264 -4.36 42.49 20.30
C GLN A 264 -3.15 42.80 21.20
N ASN A 265 -2.37 41.79 21.59
CA ASN A 265 -1.16 41.93 22.40
C ASN A 265 0.07 41.53 21.57
N ASP A 266 1.14 42.34 21.57
CA ASP A 266 2.31 42.15 20.71
C ASP A 266 3.47 41.34 21.35
N GLU A 267 4.22 40.69 20.45
CA GLU A 267 5.47 39.91 20.51
C GLU A 267 5.51 38.54 21.23
N ASP A 268 5.00 38.36 22.45
CA ASP A 268 5.19 37.07 23.17
C ASP A 268 4.22 35.93 22.75
N ASP A 269 3.16 36.26 22.01
CA ASP A 269 2.05 35.34 21.70
C ASP A 269 2.15 34.62 20.34
N GLN A 270 3.25 34.81 19.60
CA GLN A 270 3.41 34.25 18.25
C GLN A 270 3.36 32.71 18.24
N LYS A 271 3.86 32.07 19.30
CA LYS A 271 3.80 30.60 19.48
C LYS A 271 2.37 30.12 19.74
N SER A 272 1.66 30.81 20.63
CA SER A 272 0.25 30.53 20.94
C SER A 272 -0.63 30.67 19.69
N LEU A 273 -0.36 31.67 18.84
CA LEU A 273 -1.07 31.84 17.56
C LEU A 273 -0.85 30.68 16.58
N ILE A 274 0.38 30.15 16.49
CA ILE A 274 0.67 28.97 15.64
C ILE A 274 -0.16 27.77 16.11
N ILE A 275 -0.26 27.55 17.42
CA ILE A 275 -1.01 26.44 18.01
C ILE A 275 -2.50 26.55 17.67
N LEU A 276 -3.09 27.72 17.89
CA LEU A 276 -4.50 27.95 17.57
C LEU A 276 -4.76 27.81 16.07
N GLN A 277 -3.80 28.20 15.23
CA GLN A 277 -3.89 27.99 13.78
C GLN A 277 -3.87 26.50 13.42
N GLN A 278 -2.96 25.70 13.99
CA GLN A 278 -2.92 24.25 13.71
C GLN A 278 -4.19 23.55 14.21
N LEU A 279 -4.70 23.90 15.39
CA LEU A 279 -5.97 23.37 15.91
C LEU A 279 -7.16 23.74 15.01
N SER A 280 -7.24 24.99 14.56
CA SER A 280 -8.28 25.44 13.63
C SER A 280 -8.23 24.65 12.32
N LEU A 281 -7.03 24.41 11.78
CA LEU A 281 -6.85 23.61 10.57
C LEU A 281 -7.29 22.15 10.80
N MET A 282 -6.94 21.54 11.93
CA MET A 282 -7.39 20.20 12.30
C MET A 282 -8.93 20.09 12.36
N LEU A 283 -9.58 21.00 13.08
CA LEU A 283 -11.04 21.01 13.21
C LEU A 283 -11.75 21.27 11.88
N SER A 284 -11.15 22.06 10.98
CA SER A 284 -11.72 22.29 9.64
C SER A 284 -11.77 21.02 8.77
N VAL A 285 -10.80 20.12 8.95
CA VAL A 285 -10.70 18.86 8.23
C VAL A 285 -11.60 17.78 8.86
N LEU A 286 -11.91 17.89 10.15
CA LEU A 286 -12.74 16.95 10.91
C LEU A 286 -14.14 16.75 10.31
N ASN A 287 -14.79 17.85 9.90
CA ASN A 287 -16.09 17.79 9.25
C ASN A 287 -16.06 16.99 7.94
N ARG A 288 -14.98 17.12 7.16
CA ARG A 288 -14.81 16.32 5.93
C ARG A 288 -14.59 14.85 6.25
N PHE A 289 -13.81 14.52 7.28
CA PHE A 289 -13.66 13.13 7.72
C PHE A 289 -14.99 12.49 8.10
N SER A 290 -15.83 13.19 8.87
CA SER A 290 -17.12 12.67 9.32
C SER A 290 -18.04 12.37 8.13
N MET A 291 -18.16 13.29 7.17
CA MET A 291 -18.97 13.09 5.97
C MET A 291 -18.46 11.92 5.12
N LEU A 292 -17.13 11.82 4.95
CA LEU A 292 -16.50 10.80 4.12
C LEU A 292 -16.60 9.41 4.76
N LYS A 293 -16.44 9.32 6.09
CA LYS A 293 -16.63 8.08 6.86
C LYS A 293 -18.07 7.56 6.72
N GLN A 294 -19.06 8.45 6.73
CA GLN A 294 -20.46 8.08 6.56
C GLN A 294 -20.74 7.54 5.15
N ARG A 295 -20.19 8.14 4.10
CA ARG A 295 -20.30 7.65 2.71
C ARG A 295 -19.64 6.28 2.54
N LEU A 296 -18.41 6.14 3.03
CA LEU A 296 -17.68 4.88 2.97
C LEU A 296 -18.35 3.76 3.79
N SER A 297 -19.01 4.08 4.90
CA SER A 297 -19.73 3.10 5.72
C SER A 297 -21.04 2.63 5.08
N HIS A 298 -21.80 3.55 4.47
CA HIS A 298 -23.13 3.23 3.92
C HIS A 298 -23.05 2.32 2.67
N ASP A 299 -21.98 2.43 1.89
CA ASP A 299 -21.78 1.59 0.70
C ASP A 299 -21.17 0.22 1.01
N LEU A 300 -20.43 0.08 2.12
CA LEU A 300 -19.90 -1.21 2.57
C LEU A 300 -21.02 -2.19 2.99
N ASP A 301 -22.11 -1.67 3.57
CA ASP A 301 -23.27 -2.48 3.94
C ASP A 301 -24.10 -2.92 2.72
N ASN A 302 -24.18 -2.07 1.69
CA ASN A 302 -24.87 -2.40 0.44
C ASN A 302 -24.17 -3.54 -0.34
N ASP A 303 -22.83 -3.51 -0.45
CA ASP A 303 -22.08 -4.60 -1.10
C ASP A 303 -22.14 -5.91 -0.31
N ALA A 304 -22.12 -5.83 1.03
CA ALA A 304 -22.30 -7.01 1.88
C ALA A 304 -23.69 -7.63 1.68
N SER A 305 -24.71 -6.80 1.44
CA SER A 305 -26.07 -7.24 1.13
C SER A 305 -26.20 -7.80 -0.28
N GLU A 306 -25.57 -7.19 -1.29
CA GLU A 306 -25.60 -7.69 -2.67
C GLU A 306 -24.87 -9.03 -2.81
N LEU A 307 -23.71 -9.21 -2.16
CA LEU A 307 -22.97 -10.47 -2.15
C LEU A 307 -23.64 -11.56 -1.29
N ALA A 308 -24.48 -11.20 -0.31
CA ALA A 308 -25.32 -12.16 0.43
C ALA A 308 -26.56 -12.61 -0.36
N SER A 309 -26.89 -11.90 -1.46
CA SER A 309 -28.05 -12.17 -2.31
C SER A 309 -27.73 -12.98 -3.58
N LEU A 310 -26.45 -13.36 -3.78
CA LEU A 310 -25.95 -14.22 -4.84
C LEU A 310 -25.51 -15.58 -4.29
#